data_AF-A0A433QFX5-F1
#
_entry.id   AF-A0A433QFX5-F1
#
_cell.length_a   1.000
_cell.length_b   1.000
_cell.length_c   1.000
_cell.angle_alpha   90.00
_cell.angle_beta   90.00
_cell.angle_gamma   90.00
#
_symmetry.space_group_name_H-M   'P 1'
#
loop_
_entity.id
_entity.type
_entity.pdbx_description
1 polymer ?
#
loop_
_entity_poly.entity_id
_entity_poly.type
_entity_poly.pdbx_seq_one_letter_code
_entity_poly.pdbx_strand_id
1 'polypeptide(L)'
;MNSAVNQEHPIHQYITIAFLKTILLCLTSIYNIVKSQPSNKTFKIKRILGKKQKQNRPIPQWIRLRTDNKIRYNAKRRHWRRTKLNL
;
A
#
# COMPACT_ATOMS: atom_id res chain seq x y z
N MET A 1 -39.14 43.53 -4.36
CA MET A 1 -38.18 42.62 -5.01
C MET A 1 -36.95 42.53 -4.13
N ASN A 2 -36.58 41.31 -3.78
CA ASN A 2 -35.30 40.88 -3.22
C ASN A 2 -34.99 41.31 -1.78
N SER A 3 -35.69 40.71 -0.82
CA SER A 3 -35.09 40.43 0.48
C SER A 3 -34.05 39.33 0.29
N ALA A 4 -32.79 39.72 0.06
CA ALA A 4 -31.68 38.80 0.10
C ALA A 4 -31.59 38.25 1.53
N VAL A 5 -32.00 37.00 1.70
CA VAL A 5 -31.78 36.22 2.92
C VAL A 5 -30.27 36.11 3.06
N ASN A 6 -29.68 36.97 3.89
CA ASN A 6 -28.30 36.89 4.29
C ASN A 6 -28.13 35.58 5.08
N GLN A 7 -27.77 34.51 4.38
CA GLN A 7 -27.34 33.26 5.01
C GLN A 7 -25.93 33.47 5.56
N GLU A 8 -25.84 33.95 6.79
CA GLU A 8 -24.57 33.90 7.53
C GLU A 8 -24.27 32.42 7.83
N HIS A 9 -23.40 31.82 7.03
CA HIS A 9 -22.89 30.48 7.32
C HIS A 9 -22.07 30.54 8.62
N PRO A 10 -22.44 29.78 9.66
CA PRO A 10 -21.86 29.95 10.99
C PRO A 10 -20.41 29.48 10.98
N ILE A 11 -19.50 30.42 11.18
CA ILE A 11 -18.03 30.24 11.27
C ILE A 11 -17.64 29.09 12.22
N HIS A 12 -18.46 28.85 13.23
CA HIS A 12 -18.36 27.72 14.17
C HIS A 12 -18.49 26.34 13.52
N GLN A 13 -19.29 26.17 12.46
CA GLN A 13 -19.40 24.89 11.72
C GLN A 13 -18.07 24.54 11.04
N TYR A 14 -17.37 25.51 10.46
CA TYR A 14 -16.08 25.25 9.80
C TYR A 14 -14.95 24.92 10.78
N ILE A 15 -14.91 25.58 11.95
CA ILE A 15 -13.94 25.32 13.01
C ILE A 15 -14.15 23.93 13.62
N THR A 16 -15.40 23.57 13.92
CA THR A 16 -15.73 22.25 14.49
C THR A 16 -15.47 21.11 13.50
N ILE A 17 -15.80 21.28 12.21
CA ILE A 17 -15.49 20.30 11.16
C ILE A 17 -13.97 20.16 10.98
N ALA A 18 -13.20 21.25 11.02
CA ALA A 18 -11.75 21.20 10.94
C ALA A 18 -11.17 20.44 12.14
N PHE A 19 -11.59 20.76 13.37
CA PHE A 19 -11.13 20.10 14.59
C PHE A 19 -11.44 18.60 14.63
N LEU A 20 -12.67 18.21 14.25
CA LEU A 20 -13.08 16.82 14.13
C LEU A 20 -12.30 16.06 13.03
N LYS A 21 -12.00 16.71 11.90
CA LYS A 21 -11.14 16.13 10.85
C LYS A 21 -9.71 15.91 11.33
N THR A 22 -9.13 16.84 12.09
CA THR A 22 -7.78 16.68 12.65
C THR A 22 -7.72 15.56 13.67
N ILE A 23 -8.73 15.46 14.54
CA ILE A 23 -8.87 14.35 15.50
C ILE A 23 -9.04 13.01 14.77
N LEU A 24 -9.89 12.93 13.75
CA LEU A 24 -10.11 11.72 12.97
C LEU A 24 -8.85 11.27 12.20
N LEU A 25 -8.09 12.21 11.64
CA LEU A 25 -6.79 11.94 11.00
C LEU A 25 -5.73 11.47 12.01
N CYS A 26 -5.74 12.01 13.24
CA CYS A 26 -4.85 11.58 14.31
C CYS A 26 -5.19 10.16 14.80
N LEU A 27 -6.48 9.87 15.02
CA LEU A 27 -6.96 8.56 15.46
C LEU A 27 -6.72 7.46 14.41
N THR A 28 -6.88 7.79 13.13
CA THR A 28 -6.56 6.85 12.03
C THR A 28 -5.05 6.61 11.89
N SER A 29 -4.20 7.61 12.11
CA SER A 29 -2.73 7.43 12.14
C SER A 29 -2.30 6.49 13.28
N ILE A 30 -2.82 6.70 14.50
CA ILE A 30 -2.52 5.86 15.67
C ILE A 30 -3.01 4.42 15.47
N TYR A 31 -4.21 4.23 14.92
CA TYR A 31 -4.75 2.89 14.62
C TYR A 31 -3.86 2.10 13.64
N ASN A 32 -3.27 2.77 12.65
CA ASN A 32 -2.37 2.13 11.69
C ASN A 32 -1.00 1.77 12.27
N ILE A 33 -0.50 2.53 13.24
CA ILE A 33 0.77 2.24 13.95
C ILE A 33 0.66 0.95 14.77
N VAL A 34 -0.47 0.74 15.45
CA VAL A 34 -0.67 -0.44 16.31
C VAL A 34 -0.93 -1.72 15.51
N LYS A 35 -1.45 -1.63 14.28
CA LYS A 35 -1.97 -2.79 13.53
C LYS A 35 -0.93 -3.68 12.83
N SER A 36 0.33 -3.28 12.73
CA SER A 36 1.32 -4.00 11.91
C SER A 36 2.66 -4.15 12.61
N GLN A 37 2.77 -5.11 13.53
CA GLN A 37 4.08 -5.57 13.96
C GLN A 37 4.72 -6.41 12.84
N PRO A 38 5.83 -5.96 12.22
CA PRO A 38 6.41 -6.65 11.05
C PRO A 38 6.98 -8.03 11.40
N SER A 39 7.21 -8.33 12.67
CA SER A 39 7.68 -9.63 13.16
C SER A 39 6.54 -10.64 13.34
N ASN A 40 5.36 -10.20 13.80
CA ASN A 40 4.22 -11.06 14.10
C ASN A 40 3.24 -11.13 12.91
N LYS A 41 3.42 -12.15 12.06
CA LYS A 41 2.71 -12.32 10.78
C LYS A 41 1.76 -13.51 10.84
N THR A 42 0.57 -13.37 10.27
CA THR A 42 -0.34 -14.50 10.06
C THR A 42 0.25 -15.51 9.06
N PHE A 43 -0.22 -16.77 9.12
CA PHE A 43 0.25 -17.83 8.23
C PHE A 43 -0.01 -17.52 6.73
N LYS A 44 -1.14 -16.89 6.41
CA LYS A 44 -1.47 -16.45 5.04
C LYS A 44 -0.40 -15.51 4.48
N ILE A 45 0.00 -14.49 5.25
CA ILE A 45 1.05 -13.55 4.84
C ILE A 45 2.40 -14.26 4.72
N LYS A 46 2.76 -15.13 5.66
CA LYS A 46 4.01 -15.93 5.60
C LYS A 46 4.08 -16.76 4.31
N ARG A 47 2.98 -17.43 3.91
CA ARG A 47 2.91 -18.19 2.65
C ARG A 47 3.12 -17.31 1.42
N ILE A 48 2.48 -16.14 1.37
CA ILE A 48 2.63 -15.20 0.26
C ILE A 48 4.07 -14.71 0.15
N LEU A 49 4.67 -14.29 1.27
CA LEU A 49 6.06 -13.84 1.33
C LEU A 49 7.02 -14.93 0.86
N GLY A 50 6.85 -16.17 1.33
CA GLY A 50 7.64 -17.32 0.89
C GLY A 50 7.50 -17.59 -0.62
N LYS A 51 6.29 -17.51 -1.17
CA LYS A 51 6.06 -17.65 -2.62
C LYS A 51 6.77 -16.55 -3.42
N LYS A 52 6.65 -15.29 -2.97
CA LYS A 52 7.29 -14.13 -3.62
C LYS A 52 8.82 -14.22 -3.54
N GLN A 53 9.38 -14.75 -2.46
CA GLN A 53 10.81 -15.02 -2.34
C GLN A 53 11.25 -16.09 -3.34
N LYS A 54 10.54 -17.24 -3.41
CA LYS A 54 10.84 -18.32 -4.36
C LYS A 54 10.75 -17.87 -5.82
N GLN A 55 9.81 -16.99 -6.17
CA GLN A 55 9.67 -16.44 -7.52
C GLN A 55 10.83 -15.51 -7.92
N ASN A 56 11.51 -14.90 -6.94
CA ASN A 56 12.53 -13.89 -7.16
C ASN A 56 13.93 -14.47 -7.45
N ARG A 57 13.99 -15.53 -8.26
CA ARG A 57 15.22 -16.25 -8.62
C ARG A 57 15.59 -16.03 -10.09
N PRO A 58 16.89 -16.12 -10.46
CA PRO A 58 17.32 -16.10 -11.85
C PRO A 58 16.82 -17.33 -12.62
N ILE A 59 16.81 -17.23 -13.94
CA ILE A 59 16.43 -18.34 -14.83
C ILE A 59 17.56 -19.40 -14.83
N PRO A 60 17.22 -20.71 -14.72
CA PRO A 60 18.19 -21.80 -14.85
C PRO A 60 18.93 -21.80 -16.19
N GLN A 61 20.20 -22.24 -16.18
CA GLN A 61 21.04 -22.24 -17.38
C GLN A 61 20.52 -23.13 -18.49
N TRP A 62 20.10 -24.36 -18.18
CA TRP A 62 19.60 -25.30 -19.18
C TRP A 62 18.38 -24.77 -19.95
N ILE A 63 17.58 -23.88 -19.35
CA ILE A 63 16.46 -23.22 -20.06
C ILE A 63 17.00 -22.29 -21.14
N ARG A 64 18.08 -21.55 -20.87
CA ARG A 64 18.71 -20.68 -21.89
C ARG A 64 19.29 -21.47 -23.06
N LEU A 65 19.72 -22.70 -22.81
CA LEU A 65 20.32 -23.59 -23.80
C LEU A 65 19.28 -24.37 -24.62
N ARG A 66 17.98 -24.23 -24.35
CA ARG A 66 16.93 -24.84 -25.19
C ARG A 66 16.86 -24.16 -26.55
N THR A 67 16.74 -24.96 -27.61
CA THR A 67 16.52 -24.49 -28.99
C THR A 67 15.27 -23.61 -29.07
N ASP A 68 15.33 -22.57 -29.90
CA ASP A 68 14.26 -21.58 -30.15
C ASP A 68 13.73 -20.85 -28.90
N ASN A 69 14.51 -20.81 -27.82
CA ASN A 69 14.12 -20.07 -26.63
C ASN A 69 14.50 -18.59 -26.69
N LYS A 70 13.49 -17.71 -26.71
CA LYS A 70 13.66 -16.25 -26.68
C LYS A 70 13.88 -15.69 -25.26
N ILE A 71 13.65 -16.50 -24.22
CA ILE A 71 13.68 -16.05 -22.82
C ILE A 71 15.11 -16.06 -22.28
N ARG A 72 15.68 -14.87 -22.02
CA ARG A 72 17.06 -14.73 -21.49
C ARG A 72 17.16 -14.39 -20.01
N TYR A 73 16.21 -13.60 -19.49
CA TYR A 73 16.18 -13.13 -18.11
C TYR A 73 14.75 -13.11 -17.54
N ASN A 74 14.64 -13.09 -16.22
CA ASN A 74 13.35 -13.01 -15.54
C ASN A 74 12.90 -11.54 -15.44
N ALA A 75 12.06 -11.09 -16.37
CA ALA A 75 11.54 -9.72 -16.40
C ALA A 75 10.73 -9.34 -15.14
N LYS A 76 10.13 -10.33 -14.46
CA LYS A 76 9.33 -10.12 -13.24
C LYS A 76 10.16 -10.19 -11.95
N ARG A 77 11.49 -10.22 -12.05
CA ARG A 77 12.37 -10.20 -10.88
C ARG A 77 12.23 -8.87 -10.15
N ARG A 78 12.23 -8.92 -8.81
CA ARG A 78 11.91 -7.79 -7.93
C ARG A 78 13.08 -7.46 -7.01
N HIS A 79 13.39 -6.18 -6.82
CA HIS A 79 14.29 -5.74 -5.76
C HIS A 79 13.51 -5.09 -4.62
N TRP A 80 13.80 -5.47 -3.37
CA TRP A 80 12.99 -5.09 -2.21
C TRP A 80 13.05 -3.59 -1.86
N ARG A 81 14.14 -2.90 -2.23
CA ARG A 81 14.24 -1.44 -2.08
C ARG A 81 13.46 -0.70 -3.17
N ARG A 82 13.40 -1.23 -4.40
CA ARG A 82 12.81 -0.53 -5.55
C ARG A 82 11.30 -0.74 -5.67
N THR A 83 10.80 -1.96 -5.48
CA THR A 83 9.38 -2.29 -5.70
C THR A 83 8.78 -3.08 -4.53
N LYS A 84 7.65 -2.59 -4.01
CA LYS A 84 6.93 -3.17 -2.86
C LYS A 84 5.92 -4.23 -3.31
N LEU A 85 5.49 -5.07 -2.37
CA LEU A 85 4.64 -6.25 -2.64
C LEU A 85 3.13 -5.96 -2.60
N ASN A 86 2.74 -4.77 -2.11
CA ASN A 86 1.36 -4.31 -1.93
C ASN A 86 0.45 -5.41 -1.35
N LEU A 87 0.75 -5.80 -0.11
CA LEU A 87 0.08 -6.88 0.64
C LEU A 87 -0.63 -6.32 1.86
#